data_AF-A0A6M5YS07-F1
#
_entry.id   AF-A0A6M5YS07-F1
#
_cell.length_a   1.000
_cell.length_b   1.000
_cell.length_c   1.000
_cell.angle_alpha   90.00
_cell.angle_beta   90.00
_cell.angle_gamma   90.00
#
_symmetry.space_group_name_H-M   'P 1'
#
loop_
_entity.id
_entity.type
_entity.pdbx_description
1 polymer ?
#
loop_
_entity_poly.entity_id
_entity_poly.type
_entity_poly.pdbx_seq_one_letter_code
_entity_poly.pdbx_strand_id
1 'polypeptide(L)'
;MAVDRPNVPAADDELSDRELLRRFQAGHEAAFAAILRRHGTMVLRVCRRVLPRHEDAEDAFQATFLVLARKAGSVAWHDSIAAWLHAAAHRLAREARRGARPGGTSGRPAGPRRLGATPSPS
;
A
#
# COMPACT_ATOMS: atom_id res chain seq x y z
N MET A 1 -10.42 33.20 12.27
CA MET A 1 -9.58 32.45 11.32
C MET A 1 -10.45 31.35 10.72
N ALA A 2 -11.06 31.63 9.57
CA ALA A 2 -11.87 30.66 8.84
C ALA A 2 -10.96 30.01 7.78
N VAL A 3 -10.60 28.74 7.99
CA VAL A 3 -10.05 27.89 6.94
C VAL A 3 -11.08 26.82 6.57
N ASP A 4 -12.31 27.26 6.30
CA ASP A 4 -13.22 26.46 5.47
C ASP A 4 -12.81 26.73 4.02
N ARG A 5 -11.89 25.91 3.50
CA ARG A 5 -11.53 25.94 2.09
C ARG A 5 -12.42 24.93 1.39
N PRO A 6 -13.12 25.29 0.30
CA PRO A 6 -14.09 24.41 -0.33
C PRO A 6 -13.38 23.13 -0.78
N ASN A 7 -13.87 22.01 -0.27
CA ASN A 7 -13.63 20.69 -0.84
C ASN A 7 -14.15 20.73 -2.29
N VAL A 8 -13.25 20.93 -3.26
CA VAL A 8 -13.53 20.88 -4.69
C VAL A 8 -13.06 19.52 -5.25
N PRO A 9 -13.81 18.42 -5.06
CA PRO A 9 -13.41 17.09 -5.50
C PRO A 9 -13.24 16.98 -7.03
N ALA A 10 -13.84 17.91 -7.80
CA ALA A 10 -13.69 17.98 -9.25
C ALA A 10 -12.35 18.60 -9.70
N ALA A 11 -11.83 19.59 -8.96
CA ALA A 11 -10.62 20.32 -9.37
C ALA A 11 -9.37 19.44 -9.26
N ASP A 12 -9.34 18.48 -8.33
CA ASP A 12 -8.22 17.54 -8.19
C ASP A 12 -8.22 16.47 -9.30
N ASP A 13 -9.37 16.13 -9.89
CA ASP A 13 -9.47 15.16 -10.98
C ASP A 13 -8.93 15.70 -12.32
N GLU A 14 -8.74 17.02 -12.45
CA GLU A 14 -8.13 17.67 -13.61
C GLU A 14 -6.61 17.82 -13.49
N LEU A 15 -6.05 17.62 -12.29
CA LEU A 15 -4.62 17.77 -12.05
C LEU A 15 -3.84 16.57 -12.57
N SER A 16 -2.57 16.83 -12.89
CA SER A 16 -1.62 15.76 -13.14
C SER A 16 -1.28 15.01 -11.86
N ASP A 17 -0.84 13.76 -11.98
CA ASP A 17 -0.48 12.93 -10.83
C ASP A 17 0.66 13.58 -10.02
N ARG A 18 1.58 14.27 -10.70
CA ARG A 18 2.66 15.06 -10.06
C ARG A 18 2.11 16.15 -9.16
N GLU A 19 1.12 16.91 -9.63
CA GLU A 19 0.54 18.01 -8.88
C GLU A 19 -0.26 17.50 -7.68
N LEU A 20 -0.99 16.39 -7.86
CA LEU A 20 -1.65 15.70 -6.76
C LEU A 20 -0.66 15.24 -5.68
N LEU A 21 0.49 14.68 -6.08
CA LEU A 21 1.53 14.28 -5.13
C LEU A 21 2.19 15.46 -4.42
N ARG A 22 2.31 16.62 -5.07
CA ARG A 22 2.77 17.86 -4.44
C ARG A 22 1.77 18.36 -3.40
N ARG A 23 0.48 18.37 -3.73
CA ARG A 23 -0.58 18.78 -2.80
C ARG A 23 -0.69 17.84 -1.61
N PHE A 24 -0.55 16.54 -1.83
CA PHE A 24 -0.50 15.56 -0.76
C PHE A 24 0.65 15.84 0.23
N GLN A 25 1.84 16.18 -0.27
CA GLN A 25 2.97 16.60 0.58
C GLN A 25 2.70 17.89 1.37
N ALA A 26 1.91 18.80 0.80
CA ALA A 26 1.45 20.00 1.48
C ALA A 26 0.34 19.75 2.52
N GLY A 27 -0.03 18.47 2.75
CA GLY A 27 -1.04 18.07 3.74
C GLY A 27 -2.46 17.93 3.19
N HIS A 28 -2.65 17.99 1.87
CA HIS A 28 -3.98 17.81 1.26
C HIS A 28 -4.28 16.33 1.00
N GLU A 29 -4.86 15.65 1.98
CA GLU A 29 -5.19 14.21 1.90
C GLU A 29 -6.14 13.88 0.73
N ALA A 30 -7.05 14.80 0.36
CA ALA A 30 -7.95 14.65 -0.78
C ALA A 30 -7.21 14.42 -2.11
N ALA A 31 -6.00 14.97 -2.26
CA ALA A 31 -5.19 14.77 -3.45
C ALA A 31 -4.70 13.31 -3.59
N PHE A 32 -4.38 12.66 -2.46
CA PHE A 32 -4.03 11.24 -2.46
C PHE A 32 -5.25 10.37 -2.77
N ALA A 33 -6.42 10.73 -2.24
CA ALA A 33 -7.67 10.06 -2.59
C ALA A 33 -7.98 10.14 -4.09
N ALA A 34 -7.68 11.26 -4.75
CA ALA A 34 -7.81 11.39 -6.21
C ALA A 34 -6.87 10.43 -6.97
N ILE A 35 -5.62 10.29 -6.53
CA ILE A 35 -4.68 9.30 -7.07
C ILE A 35 -5.23 7.87 -6.91
N LEU A 36 -5.79 7.55 -5.74
CA LEU A 36 -6.40 6.24 -5.49
C LEU A 36 -7.59 5.97 -6.42
N ARG A 37 -8.49 6.94 -6.61
CA ARG A 37 -9.61 6.80 -7.54
C ARG A 37 -9.13 6.57 -8.98
N ARG A 38 -8.14 7.36 -9.43
CA ARG A 38 -7.62 7.30 -10.79
C ARG A 38 -6.88 6.00 -11.11
N HIS A 39 -6.05 5.51 -10.19
CA HIS A 39 -5.13 4.39 -10.46
C HIS A 39 -5.49 3.09 -9.74
N GLY A 40 -6.43 3.14 -8.78
CA GLY A 40 -6.73 2.02 -7.90
C GLY A 40 -7.14 0.76 -8.66
N THR A 41 -8.05 0.87 -9.62
CA THR A 41 -8.48 -0.28 -10.43
C THR A 41 -7.33 -0.91 -11.22
N MET A 42 -6.40 -0.10 -11.74
CA MET A 42 -5.23 -0.59 -12.48
C MET A 42 -4.27 -1.34 -11.56
N VAL A 43 -3.92 -0.76 -10.41
CA VAL A 43 -3.05 -1.40 -9.42
C VAL A 43 -3.65 -2.71 -8.90
N LEU A 44 -4.94 -2.72 -8.55
CA LEU A 44 -5.62 -3.92 -8.06
C LEU A 44 -5.64 -5.03 -9.12
N ARG A 45 -5.85 -4.70 -10.39
CA ARG A 45 -5.78 -5.66 -11.51
C ARG A 45 -4.38 -6.27 -11.64
N VAL A 46 -3.32 -5.48 -11.48
CA VAL A 46 -1.94 -5.99 -11.51
C VAL A 46 -1.70 -6.96 -10.35
N CYS A 47 -2.08 -6.60 -9.13
CA CYS A 47 -1.93 -7.46 -7.96
C CYS A 47 -2.68 -8.80 -8.13
N ARG A 48 -3.95 -8.76 -8.54
CA ARG A 48 -4.79 -9.95 -8.76
C ARG A 48 -4.29 -10.89 -9.87
N ARG A 49 -3.56 -10.36 -10.86
CA ARG A 49 -2.93 -11.21 -11.91
C ARG A 49 -1.76 -12.03 -11.37
N VAL A 50 -1.09 -11.52 -10.34
CA VAL A 50 0.11 -12.16 -9.79
C VAL A 50 -0.24 -13.04 -8.58
N LEU A 51 -1.20 -12.62 -7.77
CA LEU A 51 -1.59 -13.25 -6.51
C LEU A 51 -2.97 -13.90 -6.64
N PRO A 52 -3.07 -15.23 -6.44
CA PRO A 52 -4.33 -15.96 -6.59
C PRO A 52 -5.30 -15.75 -5.43
N ARG A 53 -4.80 -15.43 -4.22
CA ARG A 53 -5.65 -15.12 -3.07
C ARG A 53 -6.04 -13.65 -3.09
N HIS A 54 -7.30 -13.38 -2.75
CA HIS A 54 -7.81 -12.01 -2.70
C HIS A 54 -7.11 -11.18 -1.62
N GLU A 55 -6.91 -11.75 -0.43
CA GLU A 55 -6.25 -11.10 0.71
C GLU A 55 -4.82 -10.64 0.37
N ASP A 56 -4.01 -11.52 -0.21
CA ASP A 56 -2.64 -11.19 -0.63
C ASP A 56 -2.64 -10.03 -1.64
N ALA A 57 -3.62 -10.03 -2.56
CA ALA A 57 -3.72 -8.98 -3.58
C ALA A 57 -4.12 -7.62 -2.97
N GLU A 58 -4.96 -7.61 -1.93
CA GLU A 58 -5.31 -6.40 -1.18
C GLU A 58 -4.12 -5.87 -0.37
N ASP A 59 -3.36 -6.76 0.28
CA ASP A 59 -2.14 -6.40 1.01
C ASP A 59 -1.10 -5.78 0.05
N ALA A 60 -0.89 -6.38 -1.13
CA ALA A 60 0.03 -5.84 -2.13
C ALA A 60 -0.46 -4.50 -2.69
N PHE A 61 -1.78 -4.32 -2.87
CA PHE A 61 -2.38 -3.06 -3.25
C PHE A 61 -2.09 -1.97 -2.20
N GLN A 62 -2.39 -2.25 -0.93
CA GLN A 62 -2.12 -1.33 0.19
C GLN A 62 -0.64 -0.98 0.29
N ALA A 63 0.25 -1.98 0.21
CA ALA A 63 1.68 -1.80 0.24
C ALA A 63 2.18 -0.89 -0.90
N THR A 64 1.59 -0.99 -2.09
CA THR A 64 1.95 -0.15 -3.25
C THR A 64 1.68 1.33 -2.96
N PHE A 65 0.47 1.65 -2.48
CA PHE A 65 0.11 3.02 -2.14
C PHE A 65 0.86 3.54 -0.91
N LEU A 66 1.19 2.68 0.05
CA LEU A 66 2.04 3.05 1.18
C LEU A 66 3.48 3.38 0.74
N VAL A 67 4.04 2.65 -0.23
CA VAL A 67 5.33 2.98 -0.84
C VAL A 67 5.25 4.30 -1.61
N LEU A 68 4.15 4.55 -2.33
CA LEU A 68 3.93 5.83 -3.02
C LEU A 68 3.93 7.00 -2.03
N ALA A 69 3.15 6.90 -0.96
CA ALA A 69 3.04 7.95 0.05
C ALA A 69 4.40 8.29 0.67
N ARG A 70 5.21 7.27 1.01
CA ARG A 70 6.57 7.46 1.53
C ARG A 70 7.53 8.08 0.53
N LYS A 71 7.34 7.83 -0.77
CA LYS A 71 8.21 8.35 -1.84
C LYS A 71 7.74 9.68 -2.41
N ALA A 72 6.54 10.15 -2.06
CA ALA A 72 5.94 11.36 -2.61
C ALA A 72 6.94 12.53 -2.57
N GLY A 73 7.57 12.79 -1.42
CA GLY A 73 8.51 13.91 -1.24
C GLY A 73 9.98 13.63 -1.56
N SER A 74 10.34 12.43 -2.00
CA SER A 74 11.74 12.06 -2.24
C SER A 74 12.06 11.77 -3.71
N VAL A 75 11.07 11.86 -4.59
CA VAL A 75 11.19 11.49 -6.00
C VAL A 75 10.68 12.63 -6.87
N ALA A 76 11.42 12.94 -7.94
CA ALA A 76 10.95 13.81 -9.00
C ALA A 76 9.93 13.05 -9.87
N TRP A 77 8.64 13.31 -9.64
CA TRP A 77 7.55 12.64 -10.36
C TRP A 77 7.28 13.27 -11.73
N HIS A 78 6.87 12.44 -12.69
CA HIS A 78 6.30 12.87 -13.97
C HIS A 78 4.81 13.17 -13.82
N ASP A 79 4.22 13.86 -14.81
CA ASP A 79 2.79 14.19 -14.82
C ASP A 79 1.87 12.96 -14.78
N SER A 80 2.36 11.80 -15.20
CA SER A 80 1.72 10.52 -14.91
C SER A 80 2.63 9.58 -14.14
N ILE A 81 2.08 8.92 -13.13
CA ILE A 81 2.77 7.90 -12.32
C ILE A 81 2.31 6.48 -12.64
N ALA A 82 1.44 6.30 -13.64
CA ALA A 82 0.81 5.02 -13.96
C ALA A 82 1.84 3.90 -14.21
N ALA A 83 2.89 4.19 -14.99
CA ALA A 83 3.95 3.23 -15.27
C ALA A 83 4.73 2.82 -14.01
N TRP A 84 5.00 3.79 -13.13
CA TRP A 84 5.65 3.52 -11.85
C TRP A 84 4.78 2.66 -10.94
N LEU A 85 3.48 2.99 -10.84
CA LEU A 85 2.51 2.22 -10.06
C LEU A 85 2.38 0.79 -10.57
N HIS A 86 2.29 0.60 -11.88
CA HIS A 86 2.24 -0.74 -12.48
C HIS A 86 3.50 -1.55 -12.14
N ALA A 87 4.69 -0.97 -12.28
CA ALA A 87 5.95 -1.64 -11.97
C ALA A 87 6.08 -1.97 -10.46
N ALA A 88 5.72 -1.03 -9.58
CA ALA A 88 5.74 -1.20 -8.14
C ALA A 88 4.76 -2.30 -7.69
N ALA A 89 3.51 -2.25 -8.17
CA ALA A 89 2.49 -3.24 -7.87
C ALA A 89 2.90 -4.65 -8.31
N HIS A 90 3.42 -4.77 -9.54
CA HIS A 90 3.91 -6.05 -10.05
C HIS A 90 5.09 -6.59 -9.24
N ARG A 91 6.03 -5.71 -8.84
CA ARG A 91 7.17 -6.10 -8.00
C ARG A 91 6.71 -6.60 -6.63
N LEU A 92 5.89 -5.81 -5.92
CA LEU A 92 5.41 -6.14 -4.58
C LEU A 92 4.57 -7.41 -4.59
N ALA A 93 3.69 -7.57 -5.58
CA ALA A 93 2.90 -8.79 -5.72
C ALA A 93 3.77 -10.03 -5.99
N ARG A 94 4.86 -9.89 -6.75
CA ARG A 94 5.82 -10.99 -6.97
C ARG A 94 6.62 -11.32 -5.71
N GLU A 95 6.98 -10.33 -4.92
CA GLU A 95 7.65 -10.52 -3.63
C GLU A 95 6.73 -11.27 -2.65
N ALA A 96 5.47 -10.84 -2.52
CA ALA A 96 4.45 -11.53 -1.73
C ALA A 96 4.26 -12.99 -2.18
N ARG A 97 4.16 -13.24 -3.50
CA ARG A 97 4.02 -14.60 -4.05
C ARG A 97 5.21 -15.51 -3.74
N ARG A 98 6.42 -14.94 -3.64
CA ARG A 98 7.64 -15.69 -3.27
C ARG A 98 7.64 -16.04 -1.78
N GLY A 99 7.16 -15.14 -0.93
CA GLY A 99 7.02 -15.37 0.51
C GLY A 99 5.90 -16.35 0.86
N ALA A 100 4.83 -16.40 0.06
CA ALA A 100 3.67 -17.28 0.25
C ALA A 100 3.89 -18.75 -0.19
N ARG A 101 5.12 -19.14 -0.55
CA ARG A 101 5.40 -20.54 -0.89
C ARG A 101 5.18 -21.43 0.34
N PRO A 102 4.37 -22.52 0.24
CA PRO A 102 4.17 -23.45 1.34
C PRO A 102 5.50 -24.17 1.61
N GLY A 103 6.20 -23.73 2.64
CA GLY A 103 7.57 -24.14 2.97
C GLY A 103 8.39 -23.03 3.65
N GLY A 104 7.95 -21.77 3.58
CA GLY A 104 8.54 -20.66 4.33
C GLY A 104 7.87 -20.50 5.69
N THR A 105 8.55 -20.94 6.73
CA THR A 105 8.23 -20.71 8.13
C THR A 105 7.93 -19.22 8.42
N SER A 106 6.67 -18.90 8.69
CA SER A 106 6.33 -17.86 9.66
C SER A 106 5.39 -18.48 10.69
N GLY A 107 5.97 -19.44 11.41
CA GLY A 107 5.52 -19.70 12.76
C GLY A 107 5.73 -18.42 13.54
N ARG A 108 4.64 -17.76 13.88
CA ARG A 108 4.59 -16.87 15.04
C ARG A 108 5.36 -17.58 16.17
N PRO A 109 6.40 -16.99 16.80
CA PRO A 109 6.92 -17.54 18.03
C PRO A 109 5.80 -17.39 19.06
N ALA A 110 4.98 -18.44 19.22
CA ALA A 110 4.20 -18.62 20.42
C ALA A 110 5.23 -18.63 21.56
N GLY A 111 5.09 -17.65 22.46
CA GLY A 111 6.05 -17.35 23.51
C GLY A 111 6.42 -18.57 24.37
N PRO A 112 7.44 -18.43 25.23
CA PRO A 112 8.00 -19.56 25.97
C PRO A 112 6.89 -20.27 26.75
N ARG A 113 6.63 -21.54 26.37
CA ARG A 113 5.86 -22.47 27.20
C ARG A 113 6.64 -22.61 28.51
N ARG A 114 6.14 -22.00 29.58
CA ARG A 114 6.52 -22.41 30.94
C ARG A 114 6.05 -23.84 31.14
N LEU A 115 6.94 -24.80 30.89
CA LEU A 115 6.83 -26.17 31.36
C LEU A 115 7.67 -26.28 32.63
N GLY A 116 6.98 -26.43 33.74
CA GLY A 116 7.58 -26.56 35.07
C GLY A 116 6.51 -26.72 36.15
N ALA A 117 5.45 -27.47 35.87
CA ALA A 117 4.66 -28.12 36.91
C ALA A 117 5.26 -29.51 37.08
N THR A 118 6.09 -29.69 38.11
CA THR A 118 6.39 -31.03 38.64
C THR A 118 5.35 -31.32 39.72
N PRO A 119 4.61 -32.44 39.66
CA PRO A 119 3.79 -32.87 40.77
C PRO A 119 4.66 -33.35 41.94
N SER A 120 4.19 -33.07 43.16
CA SER A 120 4.53 -33.75 44.44
C SER A 120 4.35 -35.28 44.30
N PRO A 121 4.76 -36.19 45.23
CA PRO A 121 5.20 -35.98 46.63
C PRO A 121 6.35 -36.91 47.14
N SER A 122 6.84 -36.66 48.36
CA SER A 122 6.97 -37.65 49.46
C SER A 122 7.46 -36.98 50.75
#